data_AF-A0A421C823-F1
#
_entry.id   AF-A0A421C823-F1
#
_cell.length_a   1.000
_cell.length_b   1.000
_cell.length_c   1.000
_cell.angle_alpha   90.00
_cell.angle_beta   90.00
_cell.angle_gamma   90.00
#
_symmetry.space_group_name_H-M   'P 1'
#
loop_
_entity.id
_entity.type
_entity.pdbx_description
1 polymer ?
#
loop_
_entity_poly.entity_id
_entity_poly.type
_entity_poly.pdbx_seq_one_letter_code
_entity_poly.pdbx_strand_id
1 'polypeptide(L)'
;MKRSVSLDLGEKKYTFITSDPQELVDQVFSKITEMYDSLKKNEEEIGYEKVLVGISVNLAHDLVRSQNELLRLKAKYEEVLSEYFQGRDGVEK
;
A
#
# COMPACT_ATOMS: atom_id res chain seq x y z
N MET A 1 -20.03 5.08 8.38
CA MET A 1 -21.11 5.34 7.41
C MET A 1 -20.48 5.42 6.02
N LYS A 2 -21.04 4.76 5.00
CA LYS A 2 -20.47 4.82 3.64
C LYS A 2 -20.68 6.23 3.07
N ARG A 3 -19.67 6.76 2.37
CA ARG A 3 -19.70 8.07 1.73
C ARG A 3 -18.99 8.03 0.38
N SER A 4 -19.33 8.98 -0.47
CA SER A 4 -18.67 9.16 -1.75
C SER A 4 -17.41 10.00 -1.60
N VAL A 5 -16.35 9.60 -2.29
CA VAL A 5 -15.08 10.31 -2.41
C VAL A 5 -14.69 10.36 -3.88
N SER A 6 -13.98 11.41 -4.30
CA SER A 6 -13.59 11.58 -5.70
C SER A 6 -12.10 11.77 -5.86
N LEU A 7 -11.54 11.12 -6.87
CA LEU A 7 -10.14 11.23 -7.29
C LEU A 7 -10.10 11.83 -8.69
N ASP A 8 -9.30 12.88 -8.85
CA ASP A 8 -9.05 13.51 -10.14
C ASP A 8 -7.68 13.04 -10.67
N LEU A 9 -7.66 12.50 -11.89
CA LEU A 9 -6.46 12.05 -12.61
C LEU A 9 -6.46 12.68 -14.00
N GLY A 10 -5.57 13.65 -14.20
CA GLY A 10 -5.57 14.47 -15.42
C GLY A 10 -6.91 15.19 -15.57
N GLU A 11 -7.56 15.02 -16.71
CA GLU A 11 -8.88 15.61 -16.99
C GLU A 11 -10.07 14.72 -16.56
N LYS A 12 -9.80 13.57 -15.93
CA LYS A 12 -10.83 12.59 -15.57
C LYS A 12 -11.09 12.57 -14.07
N LYS A 13 -12.37 12.48 -13.70
CA LYS A 13 -12.84 12.38 -12.32
C LYS A 13 -13.46 11.02 -12.06
N TYR A 14 -13.00 10.35 -11.01
CA TYR A 14 -13.48 9.04 -10.58
C TYR A 14 -14.13 9.15 -9.21
N THR A 15 -15.31 8.56 -9.05
CA THR A 15 -16.05 8.58 -7.77
C THR A 15 -16.16 7.18 -7.21
N PHE A 16 -15.83 7.02 -5.93
CA PHE A 16 -15.81 5.77 -5.19
C PHE A 16 -16.68 5.88 -3.94
N ILE A 17 -17.18 4.73 -3.47
CA ILE A 17 -17.92 4.63 -2.21
C ILE A 17 -17.04 3.89 -1.21
N THR A 18 -16.74 4.52 -0.08
CA THR A 18 -15.95 3.91 0.99
C THR A 18 -16.51 4.24 2.37
N SER A 19 -16.17 3.43 3.35
CA SER A 19 -16.37 3.69 4.79
C SER A 19 -15.09 4.12 5.50
N ASP A 20 -13.98 4.22 4.77
CA ASP A 20 -12.66 4.50 5.35
C ASP A 20 -12.53 5.94 5.86
N PRO A 21 -11.66 6.17 6.87
CA PRO A 21 -11.33 7.51 7.34
C PRO A 21 -10.80 8.40 6.22
N GLN A 22 -11.09 9.70 6.27
CA GLN A 22 -10.66 10.66 5.24
C GLN A 22 -9.14 10.65 5.05
N GLU A 23 -8.39 10.61 6.14
CA GLU A 23 -6.93 10.62 6.09
C GLU A 23 -6.36 9.42 5.32
N LEU A 24 -6.97 8.23 5.46
CA LEU A 24 -6.54 7.05 4.71
C LEU A 24 -6.89 7.18 3.22
N VAL A 25 -8.08 7.69 2.92
CA VAL A 25 -8.48 7.97 1.53
C VAL A 25 -7.52 8.97 0.87
N ASP A 26 -7.18 10.04 1.57
CA ASP A 26 -6.27 11.08 1.08
C ASP A 26 -4.87 10.51 0.83
N GLN A 27 -4.36 9.66 1.72
CA GLN A 27 -3.08 8.99 1.52
C GLN A 27 -3.09 8.08 0.29
N VAL A 28 -4.15 7.28 0.10
CA VAL A 28 -4.31 6.42 -1.06
C VAL A 28 -4.39 7.24 -2.35
N PHE A 29 -5.18 8.31 -2.35
CA PHE A 29 -5.34 9.19 -3.50
C PHE A 29 -4.05 9.92 -3.84
N SER A 30 -3.34 10.47 -2.85
CA SER A 30 -2.02 11.08 -3.05
C SER A 30 -1.05 10.10 -3.71
N LYS A 31 -1.00 8.85 -3.23
CA LYS A 31 -0.12 7.83 -3.79
C LYS A 31 -0.45 7.50 -5.25
N ILE A 32 -1.75 7.35 -5.57
CA ILE A 32 -2.20 7.11 -6.94
C ILE A 32 -1.84 8.30 -7.84
N THR A 33 -2.07 9.54 -7.38
CA THR A 33 -1.76 10.76 -8.13
C THR A 33 -0.27 10.90 -8.38
N GLU A 34 0.59 10.66 -7.39
CA GLU A 34 2.05 10.67 -7.55
C GLU A 34 2.51 9.67 -8.61
N MET A 35 1.97 8.45 -8.59
CA MET A 35 2.30 7.42 -9.57
C MET A 35 1.80 7.79 -10.96
N TYR A 36 0.59 8.35 -11.07
CA TYR A 36 0.06 8.87 -12.32
C TYR A 36 0.95 10.00 -12.87
N ASP A 37 1.34 10.97 -12.04
CA ASP A 37 2.20 12.07 -12.46
C ASP A 37 3.59 11.62 -12.93
N SER A 38 4.11 10.52 -12.38
CA SER A 38 5.36 9.92 -12.84
C SER A 38 5.23 9.23 -14.21
N LEU A 39 4.04 8.73 -14.54
CA LEU A 39 3.77 7.95 -15.75
C LEU A 39 3.06 8.74 -16.85
N LYS A 40 2.48 9.91 -16.54
CA LYS A 40 1.68 10.71 -17.50
C LYS A 40 2.46 11.13 -18.74
N LYS A 41 3.78 11.29 -18.64
CA LYS A 41 4.64 11.59 -19.81
C LYS A 41 4.64 10.48 -20.85
N ASN A 42 4.36 9.26 -20.42
CA ASN A 42 4.28 8.10 -21.30
C ASN A 42 2.86 7.89 -21.83
N GLU A 43 1.88 8.66 -21.35
CA GLU A 43 0.46 8.49 -21.70
C GLU A 43 0.23 8.61 -23.21
N GLU A 44 0.91 9.54 -23.88
CA GLU A 44 0.82 9.70 -25.34
C GLU A 44 1.33 8.48 -26.10
N GLU A 45 2.32 7.77 -25.57
CA GLU A 45 2.94 6.62 -26.21
C GLU A 45 2.17 5.32 -25.95
N ILE A 46 1.78 5.08 -24.69
CA ILE A 46 1.21 3.79 -24.28
C ILE A 46 -0.31 3.82 -24.10
N GLY A 47 -0.91 5.01 -23.98
CA GLY A 47 -2.34 5.22 -23.75
C GLY A 47 -2.72 5.25 -22.28
N TYR A 48 -3.73 6.06 -21.96
CA TYR A 48 -4.25 6.30 -20.61
C TYR A 48 -4.63 5.00 -19.86
N GLU A 49 -5.32 4.07 -20.52
CA GLU A 49 -5.73 2.81 -19.90
C GLU A 49 -4.52 1.98 -19.45
N LYS A 50 -3.45 1.96 -20.26
CA LYS A 50 -2.22 1.23 -19.91
C LYS A 50 -1.47 1.88 -18.76
N VAL A 51 -1.50 3.21 -18.66
CA VAL A 51 -0.97 3.94 -17.50
C VAL A 51 -1.71 3.52 -16.23
N LEU A 52 -3.04 3.50 -16.24
CA LEU A 52 -3.84 3.08 -15.07
C LEU A 52 -3.57 1.62 -14.67
N VAL A 53 -3.48 0.71 -15.65
CA VAL A 53 -3.11 -0.69 -15.39
C VAL A 53 -1.70 -0.77 -14.79
N GLY A 54 -0.75 0.00 -15.31
CA GLY A 54 0.61 0.09 -14.75
C GLY A 54 0.64 0.54 -13.29
N ILE A 55 -0.14 1.58 -12.94
CA ILE A 55 -0.31 2.02 -11.55
C ILE A 55 -0.86 0.89 -10.69
N SER A 56 -1.87 0.17 -11.18
CA SER A 56 -2.53 -0.92 -10.46
C SER A 56 -1.57 -2.09 -10.19
N VAL A 57 -0.76 -2.46 -11.20
CA VAL A 57 0.28 -3.49 -11.09
C VAL A 57 1.34 -3.09 -10.05
N ASN A 58 1.82 -1.85 -10.11
CA ASN A 58 2.83 -1.36 -9.19
C ASN A 58 2.32 -1.31 -7.74
N LEU A 59 1.08 -0.84 -7.52
CA LEU A 59 0.45 -0.86 -6.19
C LEU A 59 0.27 -2.27 -5.64
N ALA A 60 -0.17 -3.21 -6.48
CA ALA A 60 -0.31 -4.61 -6.09
C ALA A 60 1.05 -5.25 -5.75
N HIS A 61 2.09 -4.94 -6.54
CA HIS A 61 3.45 -5.36 -6.27
C HIS A 61 3.96 -4.83 -4.92
N ASP A 62 3.79 -3.54 -4.66
CA ASP A 62 4.22 -2.90 -3.42
C ASP A 62 3.49 -3.46 -2.19
N LEU A 63 2.20 -3.75 -2.33
CA LEU A 63 1.41 -4.42 -1.30
C LEU A 63 1.95 -5.83 -0.98
N VAL A 64 2.15 -6.65 -2.02
CA VAL A 64 2.67 -8.03 -1.85
C VAL A 64 4.07 -7.99 -1.22
N ARG A 65 4.93 -7.07 -1.66
CA ARG A 65 6.25 -6.88 -1.08
C ARG A 65 6.18 -6.50 0.39
N SER A 66 5.34 -5.53 0.75
CA SER A 66 5.18 -5.04 2.13
C SER A 66 4.64 -6.13 3.05
N GLN A 67 3.68 -6.94 2.58
CA GLN A 67 3.15 -8.08 3.32
C GLN A 67 4.24 -9.13 3.61
N ASN A 68 5.08 -9.43 2.61
CA ASN A 68 6.20 -10.36 2.79
C ASN A 68 7.24 -9.84 3.78
N GLU A 69 7.57 -8.55 3.73
CA GLU A 69 8.49 -7.93 4.69
C GLU A 69 7.93 -7.96 6.12
N LEU A 70 6.63 -7.71 6.29
CA LEU A 70 5.95 -7.77 7.59
C LEU A 70 5.92 -9.20 8.15
N LEU A 71 5.69 -10.21 7.31
CA LEU A 71 5.78 -11.62 7.72
C LEU A 71 7.18 -11.99 8.19
N ARG A 72 8.22 -11.56 7.46
CA ARG A 72 9.62 -11.78 7.85
C ARG A 72 9.96 -11.10 9.19
N LEU A 73 9.51 -9.87 9.37
CA LEU A 73 9.75 -9.13 10.61
C LEU A 73 9.04 -9.79 11.80
N LYS A 74 7.81 -10.26 11.61
CA LYS A 74 7.07 -11.01 12.61
C LYS A 74 7.81 -12.29 13.02
N ALA A 75 8.27 -13.08 12.05
CA ALA A 75 9.03 -14.30 12.34
C ALA A 75 10.31 -14.02 13.13
N LYS A 76 11.06 -12.97 12.75
CA LYS A 76 12.27 -12.55 13.48
C LYS A 76 11.96 -12.10 14.91
N TYR A 77 10.85 -11.40 15.10
CA TYR A 77 10.43 -10.96 16.43
C TYR A 77 10.02 -12.14 17.33
N GLU A 78 9.31 -13.13 16.77
CA GLU A 78 8.96 -14.36 17.47
C GLU A 78 10.19 -15.19 17.87
N GLU A 79 11.20 -15.25 17.00
CA GLU A 79 12.50 -15.89 17.29
C GLU A 79 13.20 -15.21 18.47
N VAL A 80 13.35 -13.88 18.45
CA VAL A 80 13.97 -13.11 19.54
C VAL A 80 13.21 -13.27 20.86
N LEU A 81 11.87 -13.26 20.81
CA LEU A 81 11.06 -13.50 22.01
C LEU A 81 11.27 -14.92 22.56
N SER A 82 11.32 -15.93 21.70
CA SER A 82 11.58 -17.32 22.11
C SER A 82 12.94 -17.45 22.80
N GLU A 83 13.99 -16.84 22.26
CA GLU A 83 15.32 -16.80 22.89
C GLU A 83 15.29 -16.07 24.24
N TYR A 84 14.59 -14.94 24.33
CA TYR A 84 14.46 -14.17 25.57
C TYR A 84 13.76 -14.96 26.68
N PHE A 85 12.69 -15.70 26.36
CA PHE A 85 11.98 -16.52 27.33
C PHE A 85 12.75 -17.79 27.71
N GLN A 86 13.44 -18.44 26.76
CA GLN A 86 14.32 -19.57 27.08
C GLN A 86 15.49 -19.17 28.00
N GLY A 87 16.00 -17.94 27.86
CA GLY A 87 17.06 -17.41 28.72
C GLY A 87 16.62 -17.13 30.17
N ARG A 88 15.32 -16.97 30.44
CA ARG A 88 14.79 -16.73 31.80
C ARG A 88 14.51 -18.01 32.58
N ASP A 89 14.11 -19.09 31.92
CA ASP A 89 13.88 -20.39 32.57
C ASP A 89 15.18 -21.04 33.10
N GLY A 90 16.35 -20.57 32.65
CA GLY A 90 17.66 -21.03 33.10
C GLY A 90 18.24 -20.33 34.33
N VAL A 91 17.61 -19.25 34.82
CA VAL A 91 18.16 -18.41 35.92
C VAL A 91 17.46 -18.66 37.27
N GLU A 92 16.34 -19.40 37.29
CA GLU A 92 15.58 -19.70 38.51
C GLU A 92 15.70 -21.16 39.03
N LYS A 93 16.84 -21.83 38.83
CA LYS A 93 17.11 -23.13 39.51
C LYS A 93 18.41 -23.14 40.29
#